data_AF-A0A090VGM1-F1
#
_entry.id   AF-A0A090VGM1-F1
#
_cell.length_a   1.000
_cell.length_b   1.000
_cell.length_c   1.000
_cell.angle_alpha   90.00
_cell.angle_beta   90.00
_cell.angle_gamma   90.00
#
_symmetry.space_group_name_H-M   'P 1'
#
loop_
_entity.id
_entity.type
_entity.pdbx_description
1 polymer ?
#
loop_
_entity_poly.entity_id
_entity_poly.type
_entity_poly.pdbx_seq_one_letter_code
_entity_poly.pdbx_strand_id
1 'polypeptide(L)'
;MKIATILLSVSFTFAASCKNINMSKSINEVAIPSAKKISKTLEIHNDVRIDNYYWLNDRENPEVIDYLNVENNYTKALMAHTEGFQKDLFEEMKGRIKEDDSSLPYKLNGYWYITRYETGKDYPIYLRKKGSLDAEEEILFDCNEMAKDQSYFSLGGISISQITKWQLFLQIQ
;
A
#
# COMPACT_ATOMS: atom_id res chain seq x y z
N MET A 1 30.20 61.46 -38.27
CA MET A 1 29.95 62.84 -37.83
C MET A 1 28.50 63.18 -38.15
N LYS A 2 27.75 63.72 -37.17
CA LYS A 2 26.38 64.28 -37.23
C LYS A 2 25.23 63.26 -37.02
N ILE A 3 24.69 63.17 -35.78
CA ILE A 3 23.62 63.96 -35.11
C ILE A 3 22.25 63.31 -35.42
N ALA A 4 21.67 62.47 -34.55
CA ALA A 4 20.96 62.73 -33.28
C ALA A 4 19.46 63.10 -33.44
N THR A 5 18.62 62.42 -32.63
CA THR A 5 17.32 62.85 -32.05
C THR A 5 16.11 63.01 -33.01
N ILE A 6 14.87 62.57 -32.75
CA ILE A 6 14.01 62.59 -31.54
C ILE A 6 12.87 61.54 -31.64
N LEU A 7 12.49 61.06 -30.46
CA LEU A 7 11.26 60.35 -30.06
C LEU A 7 9.97 60.72 -30.83
N LEU A 8 9.15 59.70 -31.13
CA LEU A 8 7.70 59.80 -30.89
C LEU A 8 7.16 58.47 -30.37
N SER A 9 6.57 58.56 -29.19
CA SER A 9 5.85 57.53 -28.44
C SER A 9 4.66 56.97 -29.22
N VAL A 10 4.58 55.65 -29.35
CA VAL A 10 3.29 54.94 -29.31
C VAL A 10 3.48 53.72 -28.43
N SER A 11 2.96 53.81 -27.21
CA SER A 11 2.68 52.64 -26.37
C SER A 11 1.81 51.67 -27.15
N PHE A 12 2.34 50.48 -27.42
CA PHE A 12 1.52 49.31 -27.68
C PHE A 12 1.92 48.23 -26.68
N THR A 13 1.42 48.40 -25.46
CA THR A 13 1.29 47.31 -24.49
C THR A 13 0.32 46.29 -25.08
N PHE A 14 0.83 45.37 -25.88
CA PHE A 14 0.06 44.21 -26.32
C PHE A 14 0.12 43.17 -25.20
N ALA A 15 -0.75 43.37 -24.21
CA ALA A 15 -1.23 42.26 -23.41
C ALA A 15 -1.97 41.31 -24.36
N ALA A 16 -1.34 40.19 -24.68
CA ALA A 16 -2.08 39.08 -25.26
C ALA A 16 -1.48 37.75 -24.83
N SER A 17 -2.39 36.99 -24.24
CA SER A 17 -2.36 35.54 -24.17
C SER A 17 -1.48 34.98 -23.06
N CYS A 18 -1.92 35.19 -21.81
CA CYS A 18 -2.12 34.03 -20.95
C CYS A 18 -2.81 32.97 -21.80
N LYS A 19 -2.07 31.94 -22.24
CA LYS A 19 -2.71 30.70 -22.66
C LYS A 19 -3.46 30.26 -21.42
N ASN A 20 -4.77 30.52 -21.41
CA ASN A 20 -5.73 29.72 -20.67
C ASN A 20 -5.39 28.29 -21.07
N ILE A 21 -4.63 27.61 -20.21
CA ILE A 21 -4.62 26.16 -20.22
C ILE A 21 -6.04 25.85 -19.79
N ASN A 22 -6.93 25.75 -20.79
CA ASN A 22 -8.23 25.12 -20.66
C ASN A 22 -7.95 23.65 -20.30
N MET A 23 -7.57 23.43 -19.04
CA MET A 23 -7.51 22.12 -18.40
C MET A 23 -8.94 21.75 -17.99
N SER A 24 -9.83 21.80 -18.98
CA SER A 24 -11.21 21.37 -18.89
C SER A 24 -11.59 20.77 -20.24
N LYS A 25 -10.81 19.80 -20.69
CA LYS A 25 -11.19 18.97 -21.81
C LYS A 25 -10.92 17.52 -21.49
N SER A 26 -12.04 16.81 -21.33
CA SER A 26 -12.17 15.36 -21.37
C SER A 26 -11.75 14.60 -20.12
N ILE A 27 -12.48 14.80 -19.01
CA ILE A 27 -12.82 13.62 -18.21
C ILE A 27 -13.73 12.82 -19.14
N ASN A 28 -13.19 11.79 -19.77
CA ASN A 28 -14.01 10.84 -20.51
C ASN A 28 -15.14 10.40 -19.57
N GLU A 29 -16.32 10.25 -20.15
CA GLU A 29 -17.59 9.86 -19.57
C GLU A 29 -17.52 8.44 -18.99
N VAL A 30 -16.65 8.21 -18.01
CA VAL A 30 -16.58 6.94 -17.30
C VAL A 30 -17.81 6.90 -16.41
N ALA A 31 -18.79 6.11 -16.82
CA ALA A 31 -20.05 5.97 -16.12
C ALA A 31 -19.77 5.59 -14.66
N ILE A 32 -20.31 6.38 -13.74
CA ILE A 32 -20.19 6.12 -12.31
C ILE A 32 -20.90 4.80 -12.03
N PRO A 33 -20.21 3.77 -11.51
CA PRO A 33 -20.85 2.52 -11.12
C PRO A 33 -21.91 2.79 -10.05
N SER A 34 -23.07 2.17 -10.22
CA SER A 34 -24.16 2.25 -9.24
C SER A 34 -24.52 0.85 -8.79
N ALA A 35 -24.36 0.58 -7.48
CA ALA A 35 -24.75 -0.69 -6.89
C ALA A 35 -26.26 -0.93 -7.02
N LYS A 36 -26.64 -2.18 -7.33
CA LYS A 36 -28.04 -2.62 -7.27
C LYS A 36 -28.54 -2.55 -5.82
N LYS A 37 -29.79 -2.14 -5.64
CA LYS A 37 -30.46 -2.16 -4.33
C LYS A 37 -31.30 -3.44 -4.23
N ILE A 38 -30.88 -4.35 -3.35
CA ILE A 38 -31.57 -5.60 -3.04
C ILE A 38 -31.86 -5.59 -1.54
N SER A 39 -33.13 -5.37 -1.16
CA SER A 39 -33.52 -5.22 0.24
C SER A 39 -33.32 -6.53 1.01
N LYS A 40 -32.48 -6.49 2.05
CA LYS A 40 -32.34 -7.56 3.04
C LYS A 40 -32.74 -7.04 4.42
N THR A 41 -33.73 -7.68 5.03
CA THR A 41 -34.10 -7.40 6.42
C THR A 41 -33.12 -8.08 7.36
N LEU A 42 -32.61 -7.32 8.33
CA LEU A 42 -31.74 -7.76 9.41
C LEU A 42 -32.47 -7.46 10.72
N GLU A 43 -32.66 -8.47 11.56
CA GLU A 43 -33.34 -8.34 12.86
C GLU A 43 -32.42 -8.84 13.96
N ILE A 44 -32.07 -7.96 14.90
CA ILE A 44 -31.24 -8.28 16.07
C ILE A 44 -31.83 -7.54 17.28
N HIS A 45 -32.00 -8.24 18.41
CA HIS A 45 -32.55 -7.67 19.65
C HIS A 45 -33.88 -6.90 19.48
N ASN A 46 -34.77 -7.41 18.63
CA ASN A 46 -36.06 -6.80 18.24
C ASN A 46 -35.94 -5.46 17.46
N ASP A 47 -34.74 -5.09 17.02
CA ASP A 47 -34.52 -3.98 16.09
C ASP A 47 -34.45 -4.50 14.66
N VAL A 48 -35.32 -3.95 13.79
CA VAL A 48 -35.42 -4.32 12.38
C VAL A 48 -34.78 -3.24 11.52
N ARG A 49 -33.75 -3.61 10.74
CA ARG A 49 -33.08 -2.76 9.76
C ARG A 49 -33.19 -3.36 8.36
N ILE A 50 -33.44 -2.52 7.35
CA ILE A 50 -33.36 -2.92 5.95
C ILE A 50 -32.02 -2.46 5.40
N ASP A 51 -31.23 -3.42 4.92
CA ASP A 51 -29.97 -3.19 4.23
C ASP A 51 -30.12 -3.51 2.75
N ASN A 52 -30.08 -2.49 1.90
CA ASN A 52 -30.24 -2.63 0.45
C ASN A 52 -28.98 -3.15 -0.26
N TYR A 53 -27.85 -3.24 0.44
CA TYR A 53 -26.55 -3.59 -0.14
C TYR A 53 -25.90 -4.78 0.53
N TYR A 54 -26.65 -5.50 1.37
CA TYR A 54 -26.15 -6.70 2.07
C TYR A 54 -25.58 -7.77 1.12
N TRP A 55 -26.05 -7.82 -0.12
CA TRP A 55 -25.54 -8.74 -1.14
C TRP A 55 -24.05 -8.55 -1.46
N LEU A 56 -23.48 -7.35 -1.25
CA LEU A 56 -22.05 -7.06 -1.41
C LEU A 56 -21.16 -7.77 -0.37
N ASN A 57 -21.75 -8.30 0.71
CA ASN A 57 -21.02 -9.03 1.74
C ASN A 57 -20.58 -10.44 1.27
N ASP A 58 -21.19 -10.97 0.21
CA ASP A 58 -20.86 -12.29 -0.32
C ASP A 58 -19.64 -12.23 -1.24
N ARG A 59 -18.48 -12.62 -0.71
CA ARG A 59 -17.17 -12.50 -1.37
C ARG A 59 -17.01 -13.43 -2.57
N GLU A 60 -17.75 -14.53 -2.63
CA GLU A 60 -17.64 -15.54 -3.69
C GLU A 60 -18.67 -15.32 -4.80
N ASN A 61 -19.63 -14.41 -4.60
CA ASN A 61 -20.67 -14.11 -5.56
C ASN A 61 -20.10 -13.43 -6.82
N PRO A 62 -20.29 -14.01 -8.02
CA PRO A 62 -19.82 -13.41 -9.27
C PRO A 62 -20.34 -11.99 -9.52
N GLU A 63 -21.57 -11.65 -9.09
CA GLU A 63 -22.12 -10.29 -9.24
C GLU A 63 -21.37 -9.27 -8.39
N VAL A 64 -20.88 -9.68 -7.21
CA VAL A 64 -20.09 -8.82 -6.33
C VAL A 64 -18.72 -8.59 -6.93
N ILE A 65 -18.07 -9.65 -7.42
CA ILE A 65 -16.76 -9.57 -8.08
C ILE A 65 -16.83 -8.68 -9.34
N ASP A 66 -17.87 -8.84 -10.15
CA ASP A 66 -18.10 -8.01 -11.33
C ASP A 66 -18.25 -6.52 -10.96
N TYR A 67 -19.08 -6.22 -9.96
CA TYR A 67 -19.24 -4.86 -9.46
C TYR A 67 -17.91 -4.26 -8.95
N LEU A 68 -17.13 -5.01 -8.19
CA LEU A 68 -15.81 -4.57 -7.71
C LEU A 68 -14.83 -4.30 -8.86
N ASN A 69 -14.88 -5.10 -9.93
CA ASN A 69 -14.05 -4.86 -11.12
C ASN A 69 -14.45 -3.57 -11.85
N VAL A 70 -15.75 -3.28 -11.96
CA VAL A 70 -16.23 -2.02 -12.53
C VAL A 70 -15.77 -0.82 -11.68
N GLU A 71 -15.89 -0.91 -10.35
CA GLU A 71 -15.40 0.13 -9.42
C GLU A 71 -13.88 0.35 -9.51
N ASN A 72 -13.11 -0.73 -9.60
CA ASN A 72 -11.66 -0.66 -9.78
C ASN A 72 -11.28 0.03 -11.10
N ASN A 73 -12.01 -0.26 -12.18
CA ASN A 73 -11.78 0.37 -13.48
C ASN A 73 -12.15 1.85 -13.48
N TYR A 74 -13.27 2.22 -12.86
CA TYR A 74 -13.67 3.60 -12.67
C TYR A 74 -12.61 4.39 -11.88
N THR A 75 -12.15 3.81 -10.76
CA THR A 75 -11.11 4.41 -9.90
C THR A 75 -9.81 4.61 -10.67
N LYS A 76 -9.34 3.60 -11.41
CA LYS A 76 -8.13 3.70 -12.25
C LYS A 76 -8.26 4.83 -13.28
N ALA A 77 -9.39 4.90 -13.98
CA ALA A 77 -9.59 5.93 -14.99
C ALA A 77 -9.63 7.35 -14.40
N LEU A 78 -10.29 7.52 -13.24
CA LEU A 78 -10.35 8.80 -12.54
C LEU A 78 -8.98 9.22 -11.99
N MET A 79 -8.22 8.26 -11.45
CA MET A 79 -6.91 8.51 -10.83
C MET A 79 -5.74 8.53 -11.83
N ALA A 80 -5.96 8.20 -13.10
CA ALA A 80 -4.91 8.09 -14.13
C ALA A 80 -4.00 9.34 -14.21
N HIS A 81 -4.58 10.54 -14.06
CA HIS A 81 -3.82 11.79 -14.09
C HIS A 81 -2.83 11.97 -12.91
N THR A 82 -2.99 11.18 -11.84
CA THR A 82 -2.15 11.23 -10.64
C THR A 82 -1.11 10.10 -10.57
N GLU A 83 -1.09 9.16 -11.54
CA GLU A 83 -0.19 7.99 -11.50
C GLU A 83 1.29 8.39 -11.41
N GLY A 84 1.70 9.46 -12.10
CA GLY A 84 3.06 9.98 -12.00
C GLY A 84 3.41 10.43 -10.57
N PHE A 85 2.52 11.20 -9.93
CA PHE A 85 2.71 11.66 -8.55
C PHE A 85 2.68 10.50 -7.55
N GLN A 86 1.80 9.51 -7.75
CA GLN A 86 1.76 8.31 -6.92
C GLN A 86 3.10 7.54 -6.97
N LYS A 87 3.69 7.44 -8.17
CA LYS A 87 5.00 6.82 -8.35
C LYS A 87 6.10 7.59 -7.63
N ASP A 88 6.14 8.91 -7.79
CA ASP A 88 7.15 9.75 -7.13
C ASP A 88 7.05 9.63 -5.60
N LEU A 89 5.82 9.64 -5.06
CA LEU A 89 5.56 9.44 -3.63
C LEU A 89 5.99 8.04 -3.16
N PHE A 90 5.72 7.00 -3.95
CA PHE A 90 6.14 5.63 -3.64
C PHE A 90 7.67 5.51 -3.54
N GLU A 91 8.41 6.05 -4.51
CA GLU A 91 9.87 6.04 -4.49
C GLU A 91 10.44 6.85 -3.33
N GLU A 92 9.81 7.99 -3.00
CA GLU A 92 10.19 8.79 -1.84
C GLU A 92 9.99 8.01 -0.53
N MET A 93 8.84 7.36 -0.37
CA MET A 93 8.54 6.54 0.82
C MET A 93 9.50 5.36 0.92
N LYS A 94 9.77 4.67 -0.19
CA LYS A 94 10.73 3.56 -0.25
C LYS A 94 12.14 4.03 0.10
N GLY A 95 12.60 5.16 -0.45
CA GLY A 95 13.93 5.71 -0.19
C GLY A 95 14.14 6.17 1.26
N ARG A 96 13.07 6.38 2.04
CA ARG A 96 13.13 6.70 3.48
C ARG A 96 13.23 5.45 4.36
N ILE A 97 13.00 4.24 3.81
CA ILE A 97 13.07 2.98 4.53
C ILE A 97 14.48 2.40 4.37
N LYS A 98 15.09 2.00 5.49
CA LYS A 98 16.33 1.24 5.48
C LYS A 98 16.00 -0.22 5.15
N GLU A 99 16.34 -0.68 3.94
CA GLU A 99 16.01 -2.05 3.52
C GLU A 99 16.79 -3.11 4.32
N ASP A 100 18.00 -2.78 4.78
CA ASP A 100 18.81 -3.60 5.69
C ASP A 100 18.57 -3.17 7.15
N ASP A 101 17.48 -3.62 7.77
CA ASP A 101 17.20 -3.31 9.17
C ASP A 101 17.29 -4.54 10.07
N SER A 102 17.66 -4.33 11.32
CA SER A 102 17.70 -5.38 12.33
C SER A 102 17.12 -4.87 13.63
N SER A 103 16.24 -5.66 14.24
CA SER A 103 15.68 -5.36 15.55
C SER A 103 16.79 -5.33 16.61
N LEU A 104 16.57 -4.56 17.68
CA LEU A 104 17.43 -4.65 18.86
C LEU A 104 17.39 -6.09 19.44
N PRO A 105 18.55 -6.69 19.74
CA PRO A 105 18.60 -8.04 20.25
C PRO A 105 18.05 -8.10 21.67
N TYR A 106 17.21 -9.10 21.95
CA TYR A 106 16.74 -9.38 23.31
C TYR A 106 17.13 -10.79 23.75
N LYS A 107 17.42 -10.94 25.05
CA LYS A 107 17.87 -12.21 25.63
C LYS A 107 16.72 -12.93 26.31
N LEU A 108 16.50 -14.19 25.94
CA LEU A 108 15.51 -15.07 26.56
C LEU A 108 16.03 -16.51 26.58
N ASN A 109 15.93 -17.19 27.73
CA ASN A 109 16.29 -18.60 27.91
C ASN A 109 17.72 -18.97 27.42
N GLY A 110 18.67 -18.05 27.56
CA GLY A 110 20.07 -18.26 27.13
C GLY A 110 20.34 -18.03 25.64
N TYR A 111 19.34 -17.56 24.88
CA TYR A 111 19.49 -17.16 23.49
C TYR A 111 19.21 -15.67 23.30
N TRP A 112 19.87 -15.08 22.31
CA TRP A 112 19.55 -13.77 21.79
C TRP A 112 18.67 -13.93 20.56
N TYR A 113 17.57 -13.20 20.50
CA TYR A 113 16.64 -13.24 19.37
C TYR A 113 16.75 -11.93 18.61
N ILE A 114 16.79 -12.05 17.28
CA ILE A 114 16.97 -10.93 16.36
C ILE A 114 16.06 -11.18 15.16
N THR A 115 15.39 -10.13 14.71
CA THR A 115 14.69 -10.09 13.43
C THR A 115 15.50 -9.22 12.49
N ARG A 116 15.79 -9.70 11.28
CA ARG A 116 16.48 -8.92 10.25
C ARG A 116 15.68 -8.85 8.96
N TYR A 117 15.84 -7.74 8.26
CA TYR A 117 15.39 -7.53 6.89
C TYR A 117 16.63 -7.46 6.00
N GLU A 118 16.52 -8.03 4.81
CA GLU A 118 17.58 -8.03 3.81
C GLU A 118 17.14 -7.18 2.63
N THR A 119 18.09 -6.50 1.98
CA THR A 119 17.82 -5.65 0.83
C THR A 119 17.13 -6.44 -0.28
N GLY A 120 16.03 -5.90 -0.82
CA GLY A 120 15.21 -6.55 -1.85
C GLY A 120 14.40 -7.77 -1.36
N LYS A 121 14.29 -8.00 -0.05
CA LYS A 121 13.40 -9.02 0.54
C LYS A 121 12.21 -8.33 1.21
N ASP A 122 11.01 -8.87 0.95
CA ASP A 122 9.77 -8.30 1.47
C ASP A 122 9.44 -8.77 2.90
N TYR A 123 10.08 -9.86 3.35
CA TYR A 123 9.75 -10.50 4.62
C TYR A 123 10.93 -10.59 5.59
N PRO A 124 10.66 -10.57 6.92
CA PRO A 124 11.68 -10.70 7.94
C PRO A 124 12.28 -12.11 8.01
N ILE A 125 13.52 -12.19 8.46
CA ILE A 125 14.19 -13.42 8.88
C ILE A 125 14.34 -13.39 10.39
N TYR A 126 13.77 -14.39 11.05
CA TYR A 126 13.88 -14.58 12.49
C TYR A 126 15.04 -15.49 12.80
N LEU A 127 15.98 -15.02 13.60
CA LEU A 127 17.16 -15.78 13.99
C LEU A 127 17.41 -15.70 15.48
N ARG A 128 18.19 -16.66 15.98
CA ARG A 128 18.69 -16.65 17.35
C ARG A 128 20.18 -16.97 17.43
N LYS A 129 20.82 -16.51 18.49
CA LYS A 129 22.23 -16.78 18.80
C LYS A 129 22.37 -17.32 20.22
N LYS A 130 23.21 -18.32 20.44
CA LYS A 130 23.34 -18.96 21.75
C LYS A 130 24.34 -18.23 22.65
N GLY A 131 23.88 -17.76 23.81
CA GLY A 131 24.73 -17.17 24.86
C GLY A 131 25.25 -15.75 24.58
N SER A 132 25.96 -15.56 23.47
CA SER A 132 26.56 -14.29 23.02
C SER A 132 25.99 -13.83 21.68
N LEU A 133 26.17 -12.54 21.36
CA LEU A 133 25.83 -11.96 20.05
C LEU A 133 26.86 -12.30 18.95
N ASP A 134 28.05 -12.75 19.35
CA ASP A 134 29.10 -13.22 18.44
C ASP A 134 29.00 -14.73 18.16
N ALA A 135 28.03 -15.41 18.76
CA ALA A 135 27.79 -16.83 18.51
C ALA A 135 27.18 -17.06 17.11
N GLU A 136 27.27 -18.30 16.65
CA GLU A 136 26.70 -18.74 15.37
C GLU A 136 25.19 -18.44 15.28
N GLU A 137 24.74 -18.03 14.10
CA GLU A 137 23.35 -17.70 13.81
C GLU A 137 22.54 -18.97 13.53
N GLU A 138 21.48 -19.17 14.29
CA GLU A 138 20.47 -20.19 14.04
C GLU A 138 19.21 -19.51 13.46
N ILE A 139 18.90 -19.77 12.19
CA ILE A 139 17.67 -19.28 11.56
C ILE A 139 16.49 -20.08 12.12
N LEU A 140 15.51 -19.38 12.67
CA LEU A 140 14.25 -19.95 13.14
C LEU A 140 13.22 -19.99 12.02
N PHE A 141 13.01 -18.85 11.36
CA PHE A 141 12.09 -18.73 10.23
C PHE A 141 12.66 -17.78 9.20
N ASP A 142 12.75 -18.28 7.97
CA ASP A 142 12.93 -17.43 6.80
C ASP A 142 11.56 -17.26 6.12
N CYS A 143 10.91 -16.13 6.41
CA CYS A 143 9.60 -15.87 5.85
C CYS A 143 9.64 -15.65 4.33
N ASN A 144 10.79 -15.30 3.75
CA ASN A 144 10.92 -15.17 2.30
C ASN A 144 10.86 -16.54 1.63
N GLU A 145 11.55 -17.54 2.16
CA GLU A 145 11.48 -18.91 1.66
C GLU A 145 10.08 -19.51 1.84
N MET A 146 9.44 -19.24 2.97
CA MET A 146 8.07 -19.71 3.24
C MET A 146 7.02 -19.06 2.33
N ALA A 147 7.26 -17.83 1.86
CA ALA A 147 6.32 -17.07 1.04
C ALA A 147 6.43 -17.32 -0.48
N LYS A 148 7.50 -17.97 -0.98
CA LYS A 148 7.81 -18.08 -2.42
C LYS A 148 6.65 -18.54 -3.31
N ASP A 149 5.87 -19.50 -2.84
CA ASP A 149 4.78 -20.12 -3.62
C ASP A 149 3.38 -19.64 -3.19
N GLN A 150 3.30 -18.58 -2.39
CA GLN A 150 2.05 -18.07 -1.84
C GLN A 150 1.72 -16.69 -2.42
N SER A 151 0.47 -16.49 -2.84
CA SER A 151 -0.02 -15.18 -3.30
C SER A 151 -0.09 -14.13 -2.19
N TYR A 152 -0.16 -14.59 -0.94
CA TYR A 152 -0.13 -13.79 0.27
C TYR A 152 0.48 -14.64 1.39
N PHE A 153 1.37 -14.05 2.17
CA PHE A 153 1.95 -14.68 3.35
C PHE A 153 2.03 -13.66 4.48
N SER A 154 1.58 -14.05 5.67
CA SER A 154 1.72 -13.26 6.89
C SER A 154 2.01 -14.17 8.07
N LEU A 155 3.13 -13.91 8.75
CA LEU A 155 3.44 -14.55 10.02
C LEU A 155 2.79 -13.77 11.17
N GLY A 156 1.73 -14.32 11.76
CA GLY A 156 0.93 -13.60 12.76
C GLY A 156 1.60 -13.41 14.12
N GLY A 157 2.38 -14.39 14.58
CA GLY A 157 3.06 -14.28 15.87
C GLY A 157 4.02 -15.44 16.15
N ILE A 158 5.04 -15.15 16.94
CA ILE A 158 6.02 -16.11 17.41
C ILE A 158 5.97 -16.14 18.93
N SER A 159 5.73 -17.33 19.49
CA SER A 159 5.82 -17.58 20.93
C SER A 159 6.93 -18.58 21.22
N ILE A 160 7.82 -18.22 22.14
CA ILE A 160 8.95 -19.05 22.54
C ILE A 160 8.61 -19.76 23.85
N SER A 161 8.55 -21.09 23.83
CA SER A 161 8.31 -21.89 25.03
C SER A 161 9.41 -21.69 26.09
N GLN A 162 9.01 -21.78 27.38
CA GLN A 162 9.90 -21.69 28.54
C GLN A 162 10.92 -22.84 28.58
N ILE A 163 10.56 -23.99 28.03
CA ILE A 163 11.46 -25.11 27.87
C ILE A 163 12.15 -24.89 26.54
N THR A 164 13.48 -24.84 26.53
CA THR A 164 14.37 -24.66 25.35
C THR A 164 14.19 -25.71 24.24
N LYS A 165 13.13 -26.51 24.28
CA LYS A 165 12.79 -27.61 23.39
C LYS A 165 11.49 -27.27 22.63
N TRP A 166 11.66 -26.62 21.48
CA TRP A 166 10.80 -26.60 20.29
C TRP A 166 9.29 -26.78 20.46
N GLN A 167 8.62 -25.84 21.13
CA GLN A 167 7.20 -25.59 20.86
C GLN A 167 7.04 -24.12 20.53
N LEU A 168 7.21 -23.80 19.24
CA LEU A 168 6.79 -22.54 18.68
C LEU A 168 5.40 -22.75 18.09
N PHE A 169 4.42 -21.98 18.58
CA PHE A 169 3.10 -21.94 17.97
C PHE A 169 3.14 -20.95 16.81
N LEU A 170 2.87 -21.43 15.61
CA LEU A 170 2.79 -20.63 14.39
C LEU A 170 1.31 -20.41 14.07
N GLN A 171 0.91 -19.16 13.91
CA GLN A 171 -0.35 -18.83 13.27
C GLN A 171 -0.05 -18.15 11.94
N ILE A 172 -0.14 -18.95 10.87
CA ILE A 172 -0.09 -18.49 9.49
C ILE A 172 -1.52 -18.06 9.12
N GLN A 173 -1.67 -16.90 8.49
CA GLN A 173 -2.94 -16.42 7.94
C GLN A 173 -2.83 -16.31 6.44
#